data_AF-A0A2E4Z1H4-F1
#
_entry.id   AF-A0A2E4Z1H4-F1
#
_cell.length_a   1.000
_cell.length_b   1.000
_cell.length_c   1.000
_cell.angle_alpha   90.00
_cell.angle_beta   90.00
_cell.angle_gamma   90.00
#
_symmetry.space_group_name_H-M   'P 1'
#
loop_
_entity.id
_entity.type
_entity.pdbx_description
1 polymer ?
#
loop_
_entity_poly.entity_id
_entity_poly.type
_entity_poly.pdbx_seq_one_letter_code
_entity_poly.pdbx_strand_id
1 'polypeptide(L)'
;MSRVEFVGAGDVVEKHRAQLRLEMSEGIKFLGSGGQNRKDESKIAARLTKLTHSMVERLRYKKIQGPEGAIVEIVREAVRVKKADDAKREEHKRFVESQSRGAAAGARLGSEEIAYRLATVEERLARIDPEFHGEAIGRLRFARDVLGRASDRGNDRQ
;
A
#
# COMPACT_ATOMS: atom_id res chain seq x y z
N MET A 1 42.00 -22.14 42.35
CA MET A 1 42.45 -20.95 41.60
C MET A 1 41.57 -20.79 40.38
N SER A 2 40.64 -19.84 40.41
CA SER A 2 39.67 -19.62 39.34
C SER A 2 40.33 -18.85 38.21
N ARG A 3 40.38 -19.44 37.02
CA ARG A 3 40.93 -18.85 35.79
C ARG A 3 39.95 -17.76 35.35
N VAL A 4 40.28 -16.49 35.59
CA VAL A 4 39.52 -15.36 35.07
C VAL A 4 39.78 -15.33 33.56
N GLU A 5 38.82 -15.81 32.78
CA GLU A 5 38.87 -15.69 31.32
C GLU A 5 38.68 -14.21 30.96
N PHE A 6 39.78 -13.56 30.62
CA PHE A 6 39.77 -12.24 30.02
C PHE A 6 39.09 -12.36 28.66
N VAL A 7 37.81 -11.98 28.59
CA VAL A 7 37.12 -11.78 27.30
C VAL A 7 37.84 -10.63 26.61
N GLY A 8 38.77 -10.97 25.72
CA GLY A 8 39.64 -10.00 25.06
C GLY A 8 38.84 -9.06 24.18
N ALA A 9 39.26 -7.78 24.12
CA ALA A 9 38.66 -6.76 23.26
C ALA A 9 38.52 -7.18 21.78
N GLY A 10 39.31 -8.17 21.33
CA GLY A 10 39.20 -8.79 20.00
C GLY A 10 37.84 -9.45 19.74
N ASP A 11 37.27 -10.16 20.71
CA ASP A 11 35.98 -10.86 20.54
C ASP A 11 34.82 -9.88 20.37
N VAL A 12 34.89 -8.73 21.04
CA VAL A 12 33.86 -7.68 20.94
C VAL A 12 33.88 -7.02 19.56
N VAL A 13 35.08 -6.71 19.05
CA VAL A 13 35.25 -6.11 17.73
C VAL A 13 34.81 -7.07 16.62
N GLU A 14 35.11 -8.36 16.77
CA GLU A 14 34.73 -9.37 15.78
C GLU A 14 33.21 -9.61 15.75
N LYS A 15 32.57 -9.70 16.92
CA LYS A 15 31.10 -9.75 17.02
C LYS A 15 30.44 -8.52 16.39
N HIS A 16 30.99 -7.33 16.64
CA HIS A 16 30.47 -6.09 16.04
C HIS A 16 30.59 -6.10 14.50
N ARG A 17 31.73 -6.54 13.96
CA ARG A 17 31.92 -6.68 12.51
C ARG A 17 30.95 -7.70 11.91
N ALA A 18 30.73 -8.84 12.57
CA ALA A 18 29.77 -9.84 12.10
C ALA A 18 28.33 -9.29 12.06
N GLN A 19 27.95 -8.51 13.07
CA GLN A 19 26.64 -7.87 13.14
C GLN A 19 26.45 -6.83 12.04
N LEU A 20 27.45 -5.99 11.78
CA LEU A 20 27.41 -5.04 10.66
C LEU A 20 27.26 -5.76 9.30
N ARG A 21 27.96 -6.88 9.08
CA ARG A 21 27.80 -7.65 7.84
C ARG A 21 26.38 -8.21 7.68
N LEU A 22 25.76 -8.66 8.76
CA LEU A 22 24.38 -9.14 8.76
C LEU A 22 23.43 -7.99 8.40
N GLU A 23 23.54 -6.86 9.09
CA GLU A 23 22.74 -5.66 8.86
C GLU A 23 22.82 -5.21 7.40
N MET A 24 24.03 -5.16 6.84
CA MET A 24 24.23 -4.76 5.44
C MET A 24 23.64 -5.78 4.45
N SER A 25 23.80 -7.08 4.71
CA SER A 25 23.22 -8.12 3.87
C SER A 25 21.69 -8.03 3.83
N GLU A 26 21.07 -7.79 4.98
CA GLU A 26 19.61 -7.61 5.10
C GLU A 26 19.15 -6.31 4.45
N GLY A 27 19.86 -5.20 4.68
CA GLY A 27 19.58 -3.92 4.03
C GLY A 27 19.62 -4.02 2.51
N ILE A 28 20.63 -4.67 1.94
CA ILE A 28 20.72 -4.89 0.49
C ILE A 28 19.59 -5.77 -0.04
N LYS A 29 19.22 -6.84 0.68
CA LYS A 29 18.08 -7.69 0.29
C LYS A 29 16.77 -6.91 0.31
N PHE A 30 16.56 -6.09 1.34
CA PHE A 30 15.40 -5.20 1.44
C PHE A 30 15.36 -4.18 0.30
N LEU A 31 16.48 -3.53 -0.01
CA LEU A 31 16.56 -2.56 -1.10
C LEU A 31 16.26 -3.17 -2.46
N GLY A 32 16.73 -4.40 -2.69
CA GLY A 32 16.46 -5.14 -3.92
C GLY A 32 15.06 -5.77 -3.99
N SER A 33 14.30 -5.78 -2.89
CA SER A 33 12.98 -6.41 -2.84
C SER A 33 12.04 -5.79 -3.88
N GLY A 34 11.49 -6.62 -4.75
CA GLY A 34 10.71 -6.20 -5.92
C GLY A 34 11.36 -6.53 -7.27
N GLY A 35 12.60 -7.01 -7.29
CA GLY A 35 13.18 -7.64 -8.47
C GLY A 35 12.55 -9.02 -8.74
N GLN A 36 12.36 -9.36 -10.01
CA GLN A 36 11.81 -10.68 -10.40
C GLN A 36 12.80 -11.83 -10.17
N ASN A 37 14.11 -11.54 -10.20
CA ASN A 37 15.17 -12.51 -9.98
C ASN A 37 16.34 -11.87 -9.22
N ARG A 38 17.28 -12.71 -8.76
CA ARG A 38 18.43 -12.26 -7.95
C ARG A 38 19.31 -11.20 -8.63
N LYS A 39 19.42 -11.24 -9.96
CA LYS A 39 20.22 -10.28 -10.73
C LYS A 39 19.54 -8.92 -10.75
N ASP A 40 18.23 -8.90 -10.94
CA ASP A 40 17.46 -7.66 -10.97
C ASP A 40 17.32 -7.04 -9.58
N GLU A 41 17.15 -7.83 -8.53
CA GLU A 41 17.24 -7.36 -7.14
C GLU A 41 18.59 -6.67 -6.86
N SER A 42 19.69 -7.27 -7.34
CA SER A 42 21.04 -6.73 -7.13
C SER A 42 21.26 -5.44 -7.94
N LYS A 43 20.72 -5.34 -9.16
CA LYS A 43 20.70 -4.10 -9.95
C LYS A 43 19.89 -3.00 -9.27
N ILE A 44 18.71 -3.31 -8.72
CA ILE A 44 17.87 -2.34 -8.02
C ILE A 44 18.61 -1.82 -6.79
N ALA A 45 19.14 -2.71 -5.96
CA ALA A 45 19.92 -2.32 -4.78
C ALA A 45 21.16 -1.47 -5.15
N ALA A 46 21.86 -1.79 -6.24
CA ALA A 46 22.98 -1.00 -6.74
C ALA A 46 22.54 0.42 -7.17
N ARG A 47 21.38 0.55 -7.83
CA ARG A 47 20.85 1.86 -8.24
C ARG A 47 20.45 2.74 -7.05
N LEU A 48 19.89 2.13 -6.01
CA LEU A 48 19.44 2.83 -4.80
C LEU A 48 20.62 3.26 -3.92
N THR A 49 21.63 2.39 -3.77
CA THR A 49 22.80 2.67 -2.93
C THR A 49 23.93 3.41 -3.65
N LYS A 50 23.89 3.52 -4.99
CA LYS A 50 25.00 4.03 -5.83
C LYS A 50 26.30 3.22 -5.71
N LEU A 51 26.25 2.04 -5.11
CA LEU A 51 27.38 1.11 -5.07
C LEU A 51 27.48 0.33 -6.38
N THR A 52 28.67 -0.17 -6.67
CA THR A 52 28.86 -1.05 -7.83
C THR A 52 28.12 -2.38 -7.62
N HIS A 53 27.69 -3.00 -8.72
CA HIS A 53 26.98 -4.28 -8.67
C HIS A 53 27.78 -5.38 -7.93
N SER A 54 29.10 -5.42 -8.12
CA SER A 54 29.98 -6.37 -7.44
C SER A 54 30.05 -6.12 -5.92
N MET A 55 30.08 -4.85 -5.48
CA MET A 55 30.02 -4.52 -4.05
C MET A 55 28.69 -4.96 -3.43
N VAL A 56 27.58 -4.73 -4.13
CA VAL A 56 26.25 -5.16 -3.69
C VAL A 56 26.17 -6.67 -3.52
N GLU A 57 26.65 -7.45 -4.51
CA GLU A 57 26.69 -8.91 -4.39
C GLU A 57 27.57 -9.37 -3.22
N ARG A 58 28.74 -8.75 -3.03
CA ARG A 58 29.63 -9.10 -1.93
C ARG A 58 29.01 -8.78 -0.56
N LEU A 59 28.32 -7.65 -0.40
CA LEU A 59 27.57 -7.32 0.81
C LEU A 59 26.42 -8.32 1.03
N ARG A 60 25.66 -8.60 -0.03
CA ARG A 60 24.53 -9.54 0.00
C ARG A 60 24.93 -10.92 0.49
N TYR A 61 26.05 -11.45 -0.01
CA TYR A 61 26.59 -12.76 0.36
C TYR A 61 27.60 -12.71 1.53
N LYS A 62 27.68 -11.60 2.27
CA LYS A 62 28.55 -11.43 3.44
C LYS A 62 30.03 -11.71 3.16
N LYS A 63 30.49 -11.49 1.91
CA LYS A 63 31.87 -11.69 1.45
C LYS A 63 32.82 -10.56 1.84
N ILE A 64 32.33 -9.51 2.50
CA ILE A 64 33.14 -8.38 2.98
C ILE A 64 33.41 -8.59 4.47
N GLN A 65 34.68 -8.65 4.85
CA GLN A 65 35.10 -8.92 6.23
C GLN A 65 35.00 -7.67 7.14
N GLY A 66 35.07 -6.48 6.57
CA GLY A 66 34.89 -5.23 7.31
C GLY A 66 34.27 -4.21 6.37
N PRO A 67 32.95 -4.02 6.39
CA PRO A 67 32.36 -2.94 5.60
C PRO A 67 32.88 -1.61 6.16
N GLU A 68 33.41 -0.77 5.26
CA GLU A 68 33.84 0.59 5.62
C GLU A 68 32.65 1.38 6.17
N GLY A 69 32.89 2.25 7.15
CA GLY A 69 31.81 3.05 7.77
C GLY A 69 31.01 3.84 6.73
N ALA A 70 31.66 4.38 5.69
CA ALA A 70 30.98 5.06 4.60
C ALA A 70 29.97 4.17 3.86
N ILE A 71 30.31 2.90 3.59
CA ILE A 71 29.42 1.94 2.94
C ILE A 71 28.22 1.63 3.85
N VAL A 72 28.46 1.50 5.16
CA VAL A 72 27.40 1.26 6.14
C VAL A 72 26.37 2.39 6.14
N GLU A 73 26.85 3.63 6.19
CA GLU A 73 25.97 4.80 6.19
C GLU A 73 25.20 4.96 4.87
N ILE A 74 25.85 4.69 3.73
CA ILE A 74 25.18 4.68 2.42
C ILE A 74 24.01 3.69 2.40
N VAL A 75 24.21 2.46 2.89
CA VAL A 75 23.17 1.44 2.90
C VAL A 75 22.05 1.81 3.88
N ARG A 76 22.38 2.30 5.08
CA ARG A 76 21.40 2.75 6.08
C ARG A 76 20.52 3.87 5.55
N GLU A 77 21.13 4.86 4.90
CA GLU A 77 20.39 5.99 4.33
C GLU A 77 19.49 5.53 3.19
N ALA A 78 19.99 4.69 2.28
CA ALA A 78 19.16 4.13 1.21
C ALA A 78 17.96 3.34 1.77
N VAL A 79 18.15 2.56 2.84
CA VAL A 79 17.06 1.83 3.51
C VAL A 79 16.05 2.80 4.12
N ARG A 80 16.52 3.88 4.76
CA ARG A 80 15.65 4.92 5.36
C ARG A 80 14.80 5.61 4.30
N VAL A 81 15.40 6.02 3.18
CA VAL A 81 14.70 6.63 2.04
C VAL A 81 13.66 5.67 1.47
N LYS A 82 14.03 4.41 1.20
CA LYS A 82 13.08 3.43 0.66
C LYS A 82 11.90 3.19 1.60
N LYS A 83 12.12 3.09 2.91
CA LYS A 83 11.03 2.95 3.88
C LYS A 83 10.09 4.15 3.88
N ALA A 84 10.62 5.37 3.76
CA ALA A 84 9.80 6.57 3.66
C ALA A 84 8.95 6.58 2.38
N ASP A 85 9.52 6.15 1.25
CA ASP A 85 8.80 6.04 -0.02
C ASP A 85 7.73 4.96 0.02
N ASP A 86 8.04 3.79 0.59
CA ASP A 86 7.05 2.71 0.77
C ASP A 86 5.90 3.16 1.68
N ALA A 87 6.20 3.88 2.77
CA ALA A 87 5.18 4.44 3.66
C ALA A 87 4.25 5.43 2.95
N LYS A 88 4.80 6.34 2.12
CA LYS A 88 4.01 7.27 1.30
C LYS A 88 3.13 6.54 0.29
N ARG A 89 3.62 5.45 -0.32
CA ARG A 89 2.83 4.63 -1.24
C ARG A 89 1.66 3.95 -0.54
N GLU A 90 1.88 3.40 0.65
CA GLU A 90 0.81 2.80 1.44
C GLU A 90 -0.21 3.84 1.92
N GLU A 91 0.24 5.03 2.33
CA GLU A 91 -0.66 6.15 2.65
C GLU A 91 -1.50 6.55 1.44
N HIS A 92 -0.88 6.72 0.27
CA HIS A 92 -1.59 7.02 -0.96
C HIS A 92 -2.59 5.93 -1.33
N LYS A 93 -2.23 4.65 -1.18
CA LYS A 93 -3.12 3.53 -1.43
C LYS A 93 -4.33 3.56 -0.50
N ARG A 94 -4.12 3.80 0.81
CA ARG A 94 -5.21 3.96 1.79
C ARG A 94 -6.10 5.16 1.47
N PHE A 95 -5.51 6.25 0.99
CA PHE A 95 -6.27 7.42 0.54
C PHE A 95 -7.12 7.14 -0.69
N VAL A 96 -6.58 6.42 -1.68
CA VAL A 96 -7.35 6.00 -2.87
C VAL A 96 -8.47 5.03 -2.47
N GLU A 97 -8.18 4.07 -1.59
CA GLU A 97 -9.17 3.15 -1.06
C GLU A 97 -10.27 3.87 -0.27
N SER A 98 -9.94 4.85 0.57
CA SER A 98 -10.94 5.64 1.31
C SER A 98 -11.78 6.52 0.39
N GLN A 99 -11.19 7.13 -0.64
CA GLN A 99 -11.90 7.85 -1.69
C GLN A 99 -12.88 6.94 -2.46
N SER A 100 -12.45 5.73 -2.83
CA SER A 100 -13.32 4.77 -3.51
C SER A 100 -14.51 4.31 -2.65
N ARG A 101 -14.31 4.16 -1.33
CA ARG A 101 -15.38 3.85 -0.38
C ARG A 101 -16.33 5.04 -0.18
N GLY A 102 -15.78 6.26 -0.11
CA GLY A 102 -16.55 7.49 -0.02
C GLY A 102 -17.39 7.76 -1.27
N ALA A 103 -16.86 7.50 -2.46
CA ALA A 103 -17.60 7.58 -3.71
C ALA A 103 -18.73 6.54 -3.79
N ALA A 104 -18.50 5.31 -3.32
CA ALA A 104 -19.55 4.30 -3.22
C ALA A 104 -20.65 4.68 -2.21
N ALA A 105 -20.30 5.30 -1.08
CA ALA A 105 -21.26 5.79 -0.09
C ALA A 105 -22.05 7.01 -0.59
N GLY A 106 -21.40 7.97 -1.26
CA GLY A 106 -22.04 9.14 -1.85
C GLY A 106 -22.98 8.78 -3.01
N ALA A 107 -22.63 7.79 -3.83
CA ALA A 107 -23.52 7.28 -4.88
C ALA A 107 -24.78 6.62 -4.30
N ARG A 108 -24.67 5.91 -3.16
CA ARG A 108 -25.84 5.35 -2.46
C ARG A 108 -26.75 6.44 -1.90
N LEU A 109 -26.19 7.43 -1.20
CA LEU A 109 -26.95 8.55 -0.65
C LEU A 109 -27.65 9.37 -1.75
N GLY A 110 -26.96 9.64 -2.86
CA GLY A 110 -27.58 10.32 -4.01
C GLY A 110 -28.70 9.51 -4.66
N SER A 111 -28.57 8.17 -4.69
CA SER A 111 -29.61 7.30 -5.26
C SER A 111 -30.90 7.26 -4.42
N GLU A 112 -30.79 7.30 -3.08
CA GLU A 112 -31.93 7.37 -2.17
C GLU A 112 -32.66 8.71 -2.27
N GLU A 113 -31.91 9.82 -2.34
CA GLU A 113 -32.51 11.15 -2.51
C GLU A 113 -33.24 11.28 -3.86
N ILE A 114 -32.65 10.76 -4.94
CA ILE A 114 -33.29 10.72 -6.26
C ILE A 114 -34.55 9.84 -6.22
N ALA A 115 -34.52 8.68 -5.58
CA ALA A 115 -35.68 7.81 -5.44
C ALA A 115 -36.83 8.48 -4.67
N TYR A 116 -36.52 9.23 -3.60
CA TYR A 116 -37.50 10.02 -2.84
C TYR A 116 -38.15 11.10 -3.71
N ARG A 117 -37.35 11.87 -4.45
CA ARG A 117 -37.85 12.92 -5.35
C ARG A 117 -38.75 12.36 -6.46
N LEU A 118 -38.39 11.22 -7.05
CA LEU A 118 -39.20 10.55 -8.07
C LEU A 118 -40.55 10.10 -7.51
N ALA A 119 -40.60 9.59 -6.28
CA ALA A 119 -41.85 9.20 -5.62
C ALA A 119 -42.78 10.41 -5.39
N THR A 120 -42.24 11.57 -4.99
CA THR A 120 -43.04 12.80 -4.82
C THR A 120 -43.62 13.30 -6.15
N VAL A 121 -42.85 13.19 -7.25
CA VAL A 121 -43.33 13.58 -8.59
C VAL A 121 -44.40 12.60 -9.08
N GLU A 122 -44.22 11.30 -8.87
CA GLU A 122 -45.23 10.27 -9.15
C GLU A 122 -46.56 10.61 -8.46
N GLU A 123 -46.51 10.89 -7.15
CA GLU A 123 -47.70 11.21 -6.35
C GLU A 123 -48.38 12.49 -6.83
N ARG A 124 -47.61 13.52 -7.18
CA ARG A 124 -48.15 14.77 -7.73
C ARG A 124 -48.85 14.57 -9.06
N LEU A 125 -48.24 13.82 -9.99
CA LEU A 125 -48.83 13.53 -11.30
C LEU A 125 -50.10 12.68 -11.17
N ALA A 126 -50.11 11.71 -10.25
CA ALA A 126 -51.28 10.88 -9.97
C ALA A 126 -52.46 11.66 -9.39
N ARG A 127 -52.21 12.77 -8.67
CA ARG A 127 -53.24 13.67 -8.13
C ARG A 127 -53.79 14.66 -9.17
N ILE A 128 -53.03 14.99 -10.20
CA ILE A 128 -53.42 15.99 -11.21
C ILE A 128 -54.34 15.36 -12.26
N ASP A 129 -53.83 14.37 -13.00
CA ASP A 129 -54.59 13.64 -14.03
C ASP A 129 -53.89 12.30 -14.30
N PRO A 130 -54.34 11.21 -13.67
CA PRO A 130 -53.70 9.92 -13.78
C PRO A 130 -53.90 9.26 -15.15
N GLU A 131 -54.96 9.58 -15.89
CA GLU A 131 -55.21 9.02 -17.22
C GLU A 131 -54.31 9.67 -18.27
N PHE A 132 -54.10 10.99 -18.16
CA PHE A 132 -53.19 11.72 -19.04
C PHE A 132 -51.71 11.42 -18.74
N HIS A 133 -51.34 11.25 -17.47
CA HIS A 133 -49.95 11.05 -17.03
C HIS A 133 -49.56 9.59 -16.74
N GLY A 134 -50.42 8.61 -17.02
CA GLY A 134 -50.21 7.21 -16.67
C GLY A 134 -48.89 6.62 -17.18
N GLU A 135 -48.48 6.97 -18.40
CA GLU A 135 -47.20 6.52 -18.97
C GLU A 135 -45.99 7.15 -18.24
N ALA A 136 -46.08 8.42 -17.88
CA ALA A 136 -45.03 9.12 -17.13
C ALA A 136 -44.90 8.56 -15.70
N ILE A 137 -46.03 8.30 -15.04
CA ILE A 137 -46.11 7.64 -13.73
C ILE A 137 -45.45 6.25 -13.78
N GLY A 138 -45.74 5.46 -14.82
CA GLY A 138 -45.13 4.15 -15.03
C GLY A 138 -43.61 4.21 -15.20
N ARG A 139 -43.10 5.17 -15.99
CA ARG A 139 -41.66 5.38 -16.20
C ARG A 139 -40.95 5.83 -14.91
N LEU A 140 -41.55 6.72 -14.13
CA LEU A 140 -41.01 7.18 -12.85
C LEU A 140 -40.95 6.07 -11.81
N ARG A 141 -42.02 5.25 -11.73
CA ARG A 141 -42.08 4.07 -10.86
C ARG A 141 -41.00 3.05 -11.22
N PHE A 142 -40.84 2.74 -12.51
CA PHE A 142 -39.79 1.84 -12.98
C PHE A 142 -38.39 2.36 -12.62
N ALA A 143 -38.12 3.65 -12.84
CA ALA A 143 -36.84 4.26 -12.50
C ALA A 143 -36.55 4.20 -10.99
N ARG A 144 -37.56 4.45 -10.13
CA ARG A 144 -37.45 4.30 -8.68
C ARG A 144 -37.12 2.85 -8.29
N ASP A 145 -37.82 1.87 -8.86
CA ASP A 145 -37.61 0.46 -8.52
C ASP A 145 -36.22 -0.04 -8.95
N VAL A 146 -35.69 0.44 -10.07
CA VAL A 146 -34.31 0.13 -10.52
C VAL A 146 -33.27 0.70 -9.56
N LEU A 147 -33.47 1.93 -9.09
CA LEU A 147 -32.59 2.57 -8.10
C LEU A 147 -32.68 1.88 -6.73
N GLY A 148 -33.89 1.50 -6.29
CA GLY A 148 -34.12 0.74 -5.06
C GLY A 148 -33.40 -0.62 -5.07
N ARG A 149 -33.57 -1.41 -6.15
CA ARG A 149 -32.88 -2.72 -6.31
C ARG A 149 -31.36 -2.61 -6.47
N ALA A 150 -30.86 -1.45 -6.88
CA ALA A 150 -29.42 -1.18 -6.93
C ALA A 150 -28.85 -0.88 -5.53
N SER A 151 -29.65 -0.25 -4.66
CA SER A 151 -29.32 -0.03 -3.24
C SER A 151 -29.29 -1.35 -2.45
N ASP A 152 -30.31 -2.20 -2.61
CA ASP A 152 -30.45 -3.46 -1.86
C ASP A 152 -29.34 -4.48 -2.18
N ARG A 153 -28.94 -4.62 -3.45
CA ARG A 153 -27.82 -5.50 -3.85
C ARG A 153 -26.46 -5.06 -3.32
N GLY A 154 -26.36 -3.83 -2.81
CA GLY A 154 -25.20 -3.33 -2.10
C GLY A 154 -25.12 -3.76 -0.63
N ASN A 155 -26.20 -4.30 -0.06
CA ASN A 155 -26.34 -4.70 1.34
C ASN A 155 -26.05 -6.20 1.58
N ASP A 156 -26.34 -7.05 0.59
CA ASP A 156 -26.15 -8.52 0.68
C ASP A 156 -24.69 -9.01 0.57
N ARG A 157 -23.71 -8.09 0.51
CA ARG A 157 -22.27 -8.42 0.46
C ARG A 157 -21.50 -8.02 1.73
N GLN A 158 -22.20 -7.68 2.82
CA GLN A 158 -21.60 -7.50 4.15
C GLN A 158 -21.66 -8.79 4.96
#